data_AF-A0AAQ5XQE6-F1
#
_entry.id   AF-A0AAQ5XQE6-F1
#
_cell.length_a   1.000
_cell.length_b   1.000
_cell.length_c   1.000
_cell.angle_alpha   90.00
_cell.angle_beta   90.00
_cell.angle_gamma   90.00
#
_symmetry.space_group_name_H-M   'P 1'
#
loop_
_entity.id
_entity.type
_entity.pdbx_description
1 polymer ?
#
loop_
_entity_poly.entity_id
_entity_poly.type
_entity_poly.pdbx_seq_one_letter_code
_entity_poly.pdbx_strand_id
1 'polypeptide(L)'
;FFMFLSLAAFLSSLGQYEIAIPVRVGPNGKMLDPEKTQHHQRRRRSTEDKLPDSLFYQLSTSRNNFLLNLTLQGGLLSRQFRVEYWKRGRLAWSHPYSPHCHYVGHLQDQPHSSKVALSNCNGLQGVIVAGGEEYLIEPLVSPDNQTRTEKGERAEGRPHVVYKRSSLRHQYKGQSCGVIDEKPMKGASWWQRTLKTPPHHVGRGQLPLKRSVSRERYVETLVVADKMMVGYHGRRDIEQYILAVMNIVAKLFQDSSLGNAVNIVVTRLILLMEDQPTLEINHHAGKSLDSFCKWQKTIQHRSSYGNAIPDNGIAHHDTAVLITRYDICIQKNKPCETLGLAPVGGMCEPERSCSINEDIGLGTAFTIAHEIGHTFGMNHDGMGNACGPRSQETAKLMADHITMKTNPFIWSACSRDYITSFLDSGMGSCLNNVPPKQEFVYPTTAPGQAYDADEQCRFQYGVRSRQKHPESRQLDCHCGFE
;
A
#
# COMPACT_ATOMS: atom_id res chain seq x y z
N PHE A 1 19.40 21.48 -5.77
CA PHE A 1 18.73 21.82 -7.04
C PHE A 1 18.22 20.54 -7.69
N PHE A 2 17.09 20.01 -7.23
CA PHE A 2 16.25 19.12 -8.04
C PHE A 2 14.84 19.65 -7.86
N MET A 3 14.47 20.53 -8.79
CA MET A 3 13.11 21.03 -8.96
C MET A 3 12.16 19.85 -9.13
N PHE A 4 10.94 20.00 -8.63
CA PHE A 4 9.74 19.29 -9.09
C PHE A 4 9.93 18.83 -10.53
N LEU A 5 9.83 17.52 -10.81
CA LEU A 5 9.71 17.11 -12.20
C LEU A 5 8.42 17.78 -12.70
N SER A 6 8.56 18.73 -13.62
CA SER A 6 7.41 19.29 -14.30
C SER A 6 6.67 18.15 -14.99
N LEU A 7 5.35 18.28 -15.15
CA LEU A 7 4.56 17.31 -15.91
C LEU A 7 5.22 16.97 -17.26
N ALA A 8 5.83 17.98 -17.91
CA ALA A 8 6.61 17.79 -19.13
C ALA A 8 7.80 16.84 -18.94
N ALA A 9 8.59 16.99 -17.88
CA ALA A 9 9.71 16.09 -17.59
C ALA A 9 9.25 14.65 -17.31
N PHE A 10 8.13 14.49 -16.59
CA PHE A 10 7.53 13.16 -16.36
C PHE A 10 7.10 12.52 -17.68
N LEU A 11 6.33 13.23 -18.51
CA LEU A 11 5.88 12.72 -19.81
C LEU A 11 7.04 12.45 -20.77
N SER A 12 8.09 13.27 -20.75
CA SER A 12 9.32 13.02 -21.54
C SER A 12 10.10 11.79 -21.09
N SER A 13 9.92 11.34 -19.84
CA SER A 13 10.51 10.09 -19.35
C SER A 13 9.81 8.83 -19.92
N LEU A 14 8.61 8.99 -20.50
CA LEU A 14 7.80 7.90 -21.02
C LEU A 14 8.03 7.63 -22.51
N GLY A 15 8.13 6.35 -22.82
CA GLY A 15 8.25 5.71 -24.13
C GLY A 15 7.01 5.96 -24.95
N GLN A 16 5.91 5.50 -24.38
CA GLN A 16 4.55 5.58 -24.86
C GLN A 16 3.64 5.81 -23.66
N TYR A 17 2.62 6.62 -23.83
CA TYR A 17 1.56 6.84 -22.85
C TYR A 17 0.27 7.21 -23.59
N GLU A 18 -0.85 7.09 -22.89
CA GLU A 18 -2.17 7.47 -23.36
C GLU A 18 -2.83 8.36 -22.30
N ILE A 19 -3.70 9.26 -22.75
CA ILE A 19 -4.52 10.06 -21.84
C ILE A 19 -5.90 9.44 -21.81
N ALA A 20 -6.42 9.24 -20.62
CA ALA A 20 -7.74 8.65 -20.40
C ALA A 20 -8.50 9.46 -19.35
N ILE A 21 -9.82 9.51 -19.48
CA ILE A 21 -10.69 10.12 -18.49
C ILE A 21 -11.53 8.99 -17.88
N PRO A 22 -11.25 8.56 -16.64
CA PRO A 22 -12.02 7.51 -16.01
C PRO A 22 -13.46 7.97 -15.75
N VAL A 23 -14.42 7.18 -16.21
CA VAL A 23 -15.85 7.43 -16.00
C VAL A 23 -16.40 6.40 -15.04
N ARG A 24 -17.11 6.86 -14.00
CA ARG A 24 -17.79 5.94 -13.09
C ARG A 24 -19.02 5.35 -13.76
N VAL A 25 -19.16 4.04 -13.68
CA VAL A 25 -20.24 3.28 -14.34
C VAL A 25 -20.93 2.35 -13.33
N GLY A 26 -22.04 1.73 -13.74
CA GLY A 26 -22.66 0.63 -12.99
C GLY A 26 -21.96 -0.72 -13.24
N PRO A 27 -22.39 -1.79 -12.54
CA PRO A 27 -21.76 -3.11 -12.61
C PRO A 27 -21.61 -3.71 -14.02
N ASN A 28 -22.52 -3.33 -14.93
CA ASN A 28 -22.54 -3.83 -16.31
C ASN A 28 -22.02 -2.79 -17.33
N GLY A 29 -21.23 -1.81 -16.88
CA GLY A 29 -20.72 -0.73 -17.73
C GLY A 29 -21.78 0.29 -18.17
N LYS A 30 -23.01 0.21 -17.64
CA LYS A 30 -24.06 1.19 -17.92
C LYS A 30 -23.71 2.52 -17.28
N MET A 31 -23.88 3.63 -18.01
CA MET A 31 -23.71 4.97 -17.45
C MET A 31 -24.65 5.15 -16.25
N LEU A 32 -24.13 5.77 -15.19
CA LEU A 32 -24.94 6.14 -14.03
C LEU A 32 -25.79 7.37 -14.39
N ASP A 33 -27.08 7.35 -14.03
CA ASP A 33 -27.96 8.50 -14.25
C ASP A 33 -27.42 9.75 -13.52
N PRO A 34 -27.16 10.87 -14.23
CA PRO A 34 -26.68 12.09 -13.60
C PRO A 34 -27.70 12.72 -12.63
N GLU A 35 -29.00 12.40 -12.75
CA GLU A 35 -30.04 12.90 -11.82
C GLU A 35 -30.13 12.10 -10.50
N LYS A 36 -29.83 10.78 -10.52
CA LYS A 36 -29.81 9.97 -9.29
C LYS A 36 -28.59 10.22 -8.43
N THR A 37 -27.46 10.63 -9.03
CA THR A 37 -26.30 11.12 -8.27
C THR A 37 -26.58 12.47 -7.60
N GLN A 38 -27.45 13.31 -8.16
CA GLN A 38 -27.91 14.56 -7.50
C GLN A 38 -28.86 14.32 -6.32
N HIS A 39 -29.72 13.30 -6.36
CA HIS A 39 -30.65 13.00 -5.26
C HIS A 39 -29.99 12.39 -4.03
N HIS A 40 -28.86 11.67 -4.18
CA HIS A 40 -27.99 11.34 -3.03
C HIS A 40 -27.15 12.54 -2.54
N GLN A 41 -27.17 13.67 -3.26
CA GLN A 41 -26.40 14.88 -2.92
C GLN A 41 -27.24 16.03 -2.37
N ARG A 42 -28.58 15.91 -2.33
CA ARG A 42 -29.39 16.67 -1.34
C ARG A 42 -29.14 16.06 0.04
N ARG A 43 -28.00 16.47 0.57
CA ARG A 43 -27.38 16.18 1.86
C ARG A 43 -28.42 16.06 2.98
N ARG A 44 -28.86 14.82 3.24
CA ARG A 44 -29.47 14.47 4.52
C ARG A 44 -28.32 14.39 5.53
N ARG A 45 -28.27 15.33 6.47
CA ARG A 45 -27.28 15.30 7.57
C ARG A 45 -27.65 14.14 8.49
N SER A 46 -27.12 12.95 8.22
CA SER A 46 -27.09 11.87 9.21
C SER A 46 -25.88 10.97 8.99
N THR A 47 -25.04 10.90 10.02
CA THR A 47 -24.12 9.81 10.43
C THR A 47 -23.32 9.09 9.34
N GLU A 48 -22.01 9.39 9.30
CA GLU A 48 -20.92 8.70 8.60
C GLU A 48 -21.05 8.55 7.07
N ASP A 49 -20.22 9.30 6.34
CA ASP A 49 -20.01 9.16 4.89
C ASP A 49 -19.48 7.74 4.55
N LYS A 50 -20.39 6.76 4.40
CA LYS A 50 -20.02 5.45 3.87
C LYS A 50 -19.78 5.56 2.36
N LEU A 51 -18.51 5.64 1.97
CA LEU A 51 -18.08 5.34 0.61
C LEU A 51 -18.56 3.93 0.23
N PRO A 52 -18.98 3.70 -1.02
CA PRO A 52 -19.50 2.40 -1.43
C PRO A 52 -18.39 1.34 -1.41
N ASP A 53 -18.69 0.18 -0.84
CA ASP A 53 -17.77 -0.96 -0.74
C ASP A 53 -17.32 -1.49 -2.11
N SER A 54 -18.09 -1.20 -3.17
CA SER A 54 -17.76 -1.56 -4.55
C SER A 54 -17.96 -0.38 -5.52
N LEU A 55 -17.02 -0.24 -6.45
CA LEU A 55 -16.99 0.79 -7.48
C LEU A 55 -16.71 0.17 -8.85
N PHE A 56 -17.32 0.74 -9.88
CA PHE A 56 -17.02 0.37 -11.26
C PHE A 56 -16.58 1.60 -12.04
N TYR A 57 -15.50 1.45 -12.80
CA TYR A 57 -14.95 2.50 -13.65
C TYR A 57 -14.73 1.97 -15.05
N GLN A 58 -15.11 2.75 -16.04
CA GLN A 58 -14.68 2.55 -17.41
C GLN A 58 -13.51 3.48 -17.69
N LEU A 59 -12.40 2.89 -18.11
CA LEU A 59 -11.18 3.58 -18.50
C LEU A 59 -10.91 3.27 -19.97
N SER A 60 -11.31 4.20 -20.82
CA SER A 60 -11.14 4.09 -22.27
C SER A 60 -9.89 4.86 -22.70
N THR A 61 -8.98 4.17 -23.37
CA THR A 61 -7.78 4.71 -24.01
C THR A 61 -7.88 4.49 -25.52
N SER A 62 -6.91 4.95 -26.31
CA SER A 62 -6.95 4.75 -27.77
C SER A 62 -6.77 3.28 -28.17
N ARG A 63 -6.09 2.50 -27.31
CA ARG A 63 -5.79 1.08 -27.55
C ARG A 63 -6.55 0.09 -26.68
N ASN A 64 -7.03 0.51 -25.51
CA ASN A 64 -7.64 -0.39 -24.53
C ASN A 64 -8.95 0.22 -23.99
N ASN A 65 -9.86 -0.65 -23.57
CA ASN A 65 -11.03 -0.24 -22.82
C ASN A 65 -11.16 -1.14 -21.59
N PHE A 66 -10.81 -0.61 -20.42
CA PHE A 66 -10.83 -1.36 -19.17
C PHE A 66 -12.12 -1.08 -18.42
N LEU A 67 -12.91 -2.12 -18.15
CA LEU A 67 -14.03 -2.05 -17.22
C LEU A 67 -13.58 -2.60 -15.88
N LEU A 68 -13.29 -1.70 -14.94
CA LEU A 68 -12.76 -2.01 -13.62
C LEU A 68 -13.89 -2.39 -12.68
N ASN A 69 -13.76 -3.50 -11.97
CA ASN A 69 -14.56 -3.88 -10.83
C ASN A 69 -13.69 -3.79 -9.57
N LEU A 70 -13.98 -2.81 -8.73
CA LEU A 70 -13.16 -2.42 -7.60
C LEU A 70 -13.93 -2.65 -6.31
N THR A 71 -13.25 -3.24 -5.32
CA THR A 71 -13.74 -3.41 -3.96
C THR A 71 -12.82 -2.66 -3.01
N LEU A 72 -13.41 -2.01 -2.01
CA LEU A 72 -12.66 -1.27 -1.01
C LEU A 72 -11.67 -2.20 -0.28
N GLN A 73 -10.41 -1.76 -0.18
CA GLN A 73 -9.37 -2.47 0.55
C GLN A 73 -9.37 -2.04 2.02
N GLY A 74 -10.24 -2.67 2.81
CA GLY A 74 -10.37 -2.38 4.24
C GLY A 74 -9.20 -2.87 5.11
N GLY A 75 -8.36 -3.79 4.61
CA GLY A 75 -7.28 -4.41 5.37
C GLY A 75 -5.93 -3.70 5.31
N LEU A 76 -5.78 -2.63 4.51
CA LEU A 76 -4.48 -2.00 4.27
C LEU A 76 -3.97 -1.20 5.47
N LEU A 77 -4.86 -0.51 6.19
CA LEU A 77 -4.50 0.38 7.28
C LEU A 77 -4.94 -0.22 8.61
N SER A 78 -4.11 -0.11 9.65
CA SER A 78 -4.52 -0.49 11.00
C SER A 78 -5.60 0.44 11.53
N ARG A 79 -6.38 -0.03 12.51
CA ARG A 79 -7.47 0.75 13.15
C ARG A 79 -7.00 2.09 13.71
N GLN A 80 -5.78 2.12 14.22
CA GLN A 80 -5.17 3.29 14.84
C GLN A 80 -4.09 3.91 13.94
N PHE A 81 -4.20 3.72 12.62
CA PHE A 81 -3.27 4.30 11.67
C PHE A 81 -3.19 5.82 11.84
N ARG A 82 -1.96 6.32 11.89
CA ARG A 82 -1.66 7.75 12.02
C ARG A 82 -0.56 8.14 11.05
N VAL A 83 -0.70 9.35 10.53
CA VAL A 83 0.38 10.05 9.84
C VAL A 83 1.04 10.98 10.83
N GLU A 84 2.37 10.91 10.89
CA GLU A 84 3.21 11.67 11.80
C GLU A 84 4.26 12.45 11.04
N TYR A 85 4.40 13.72 11.38
CA TYR A 85 5.36 14.65 10.80
C TYR A 85 6.45 14.94 11.83
N TRP A 86 7.69 14.59 11.51
CA TRP A 86 8.81 14.67 12.45
C TRP A 86 9.80 15.76 12.04
N LYS A 87 10.30 16.51 13.02
CA LYS A 87 11.33 17.55 12.86
C LYS A 87 12.41 17.39 13.94
N ARG A 88 13.66 17.18 13.55
CA ARG A 88 14.83 17.11 14.44
C ARG A 88 14.63 16.22 15.67
N GLY A 89 14.07 15.02 15.47
CA GLY A 89 13.86 14.01 16.52
C GLY A 89 12.59 14.20 17.35
N ARG A 90 11.74 15.17 17.01
CA ARG A 90 10.47 15.43 17.72
C ARG A 90 9.28 15.29 16.78
N LEU A 91 8.19 14.76 17.31
CA LEU A 91 6.89 14.79 16.66
C LEU A 91 6.41 16.25 16.56
N ALA A 92 6.34 16.78 15.35
CA ALA A 92 5.89 18.15 15.09
C ALA A 92 4.37 18.22 14.94
N TRP A 93 3.77 17.26 14.24
CA TRP A 93 2.33 17.17 14.02
C TRP A 93 1.93 15.72 13.75
N SER A 94 0.71 15.33 14.12
CA SER A 94 0.12 14.07 13.68
C SER A 94 -1.38 14.23 13.47
N HIS A 95 -1.93 13.40 12.60
CA HIS A 95 -3.38 13.30 12.44
C HIS A 95 -3.80 11.86 12.16
N PRO A 96 -5.03 11.49 12.53
CA PRO A 96 -5.63 10.28 12.00
C PRO A 96 -5.80 10.41 10.48
N TYR A 97 -5.77 9.29 9.78
CA TYR A 97 -6.02 9.24 8.35
C TYR A 97 -7.14 8.25 8.11
N SER A 98 -8.27 8.75 7.61
CA SER A 98 -9.52 8.00 7.47
C SER A 98 -10.21 8.07 6.08
N PRO A 99 -9.54 8.32 4.95
CA PRO A 99 -10.19 8.18 3.66
C PRO A 99 -10.22 6.70 3.23
N HIS A 100 -11.44 6.17 3.05
CA HIS A 100 -11.69 4.84 2.51
C HIS A 100 -11.63 4.89 0.97
N CYS A 101 -10.43 5.16 0.44
CA CYS A 101 -10.21 5.44 -0.98
C CYS A 101 -9.23 4.50 -1.68
N HIS A 102 -8.77 3.45 -1.00
CA HIS A 102 -7.92 2.42 -1.59
C HIS A 102 -8.77 1.22 -1.98
N TYR A 103 -8.62 0.76 -3.21
CA TYR A 103 -9.42 -0.31 -3.79
C TYR A 103 -8.51 -1.36 -4.41
N VAL A 104 -8.97 -2.60 -4.40
CA VAL A 104 -8.41 -3.73 -5.14
C VAL A 104 -9.48 -4.35 -6.01
N GLY A 105 -9.10 -5.06 -7.06
CA GLY A 105 -10.09 -5.59 -7.98
C GLY A 105 -9.52 -6.32 -9.17
N HIS A 106 -10.34 -6.37 -10.22
CA HIS A 106 -10.07 -7.02 -11.50
C HIS A 106 -10.82 -6.30 -12.63
N LEU A 107 -10.47 -6.62 -13.86
CA LEU A 107 -11.27 -6.27 -15.04
C LEU A 107 -12.49 -7.20 -15.11
N GLN A 108 -13.66 -6.63 -15.41
CA GLN A 108 -14.94 -7.33 -15.44
C GLN A 108 -14.95 -8.52 -16.42
N ASP A 109 -14.26 -8.40 -17.56
CA ASP A 109 -14.11 -9.43 -18.59
C ASP A 109 -13.03 -10.48 -18.25
N GLN A 110 -12.17 -10.20 -17.28
CA GLN A 110 -11.01 -11.03 -16.90
C GLN A 110 -10.87 -11.19 -15.38
N PRO A 111 -11.89 -11.70 -14.66
CA PRO A 111 -11.93 -11.67 -13.19
C PRO A 111 -10.85 -12.52 -12.51
N HIS A 112 -10.31 -13.53 -13.20
CA HIS A 112 -9.32 -14.46 -12.63
C HIS A 112 -7.89 -14.21 -13.11
N SER A 113 -7.72 -13.57 -14.26
CA SER A 113 -6.40 -13.34 -14.88
C SER A 113 -5.90 -11.91 -14.72
N SER A 114 -6.78 -10.97 -14.37
CA SER A 114 -6.42 -9.57 -14.16
C SER A 114 -6.38 -9.20 -12.68
N LYS A 115 -5.56 -8.20 -12.35
CA LYS A 115 -5.40 -7.69 -10.99
C LYS A 115 -5.36 -6.18 -11.02
N VAL A 116 -6.06 -5.54 -10.09
CA VAL A 116 -6.11 -4.08 -10.00
C VAL A 116 -5.86 -3.67 -8.55
N ALA A 117 -5.07 -2.62 -8.36
CA ALA A 117 -4.88 -1.94 -7.08
C ALA A 117 -4.81 -0.43 -7.34
N LEU A 118 -5.81 0.31 -6.88
CA LEU A 118 -5.99 1.73 -7.18
C LEU A 118 -6.33 2.53 -5.92
N SER A 119 -5.80 3.74 -5.84
CA SER A 119 -6.25 4.80 -4.98
C SER A 119 -7.20 5.71 -5.77
N ASN A 120 -8.28 6.16 -5.15
CA ASN A 120 -9.19 7.19 -5.67
C ASN A 120 -9.23 8.42 -4.74
N CYS A 121 -8.20 8.61 -3.91
CA CYS A 121 -8.21 9.69 -2.92
C CYS A 121 -8.15 11.07 -3.59
N ASN A 122 -7.32 11.20 -4.64
CA ASN A 122 -7.14 12.42 -5.44
C ASN A 122 -7.18 12.10 -6.95
N GLY A 123 -8.18 11.30 -7.35
CA GLY A 123 -8.24 10.68 -8.68
C GLY A 123 -7.58 9.30 -8.71
N LEU A 124 -7.83 8.55 -9.78
CA LEU A 124 -7.29 7.19 -9.93
C LEU A 124 -5.77 7.19 -10.03
N GLN A 125 -5.13 6.48 -9.10
CA GLN A 125 -3.69 6.26 -9.11
C GLN A 125 -3.37 4.82 -8.72
N GLY A 126 -2.53 4.12 -9.50
CA GLY A 126 -2.09 2.78 -9.16
C GLY A 126 -1.83 1.91 -10.38
N VAL A 127 -2.19 0.62 -10.29
CA VAL A 127 -1.81 -0.39 -11.29
C VAL A 127 -2.99 -1.26 -11.74
N ILE A 128 -2.99 -1.57 -13.03
CA ILE A 128 -3.88 -2.52 -13.70
C ILE A 128 -2.99 -3.54 -14.41
N VAL A 129 -3.15 -4.82 -14.07
CA VAL A 129 -2.42 -5.93 -14.67
C VAL A 129 -3.41 -6.75 -15.49
N ALA A 130 -3.17 -6.83 -16.80
CA ALA A 130 -4.04 -7.54 -17.72
C ALA A 130 -3.24 -8.00 -18.94
N GLY A 131 -3.55 -9.18 -19.47
CA GLY A 131 -2.90 -9.71 -20.68
C GLY A 131 -1.37 -9.85 -20.59
N GLY A 132 -0.81 -10.03 -19.38
CA GLY A 132 0.64 -10.10 -19.17
C GLY A 132 1.36 -8.75 -19.17
N GLU A 133 0.62 -7.64 -19.16
CA GLU A 133 1.14 -6.28 -19.18
C GLU A 133 0.77 -5.56 -17.88
N GLU A 134 1.64 -4.65 -17.44
CA GLU A 134 1.40 -3.78 -16.29
C GLU A 134 1.16 -2.35 -16.74
N TYR A 135 -0.06 -1.85 -16.55
CA TYR A 135 -0.47 -0.48 -16.83
C TYR A 135 -0.48 0.32 -15.54
N LEU A 136 0.28 1.41 -15.51
CA LEU A 136 0.27 2.40 -14.44
C LEU A 136 -0.66 3.54 -14.83
N ILE A 137 -1.46 4.01 -13.88
CA ILE A 137 -2.36 5.15 -14.04
C ILE A 137 -2.04 6.20 -12.98
N GLU A 138 -1.93 7.46 -13.40
CA GLU A 138 -1.65 8.60 -12.53
C GLU A 138 -2.43 9.84 -12.98
N PRO A 139 -2.87 10.72 -12.06
CA PRO A 139 -3.51 11.98 -12.43
C PRO A 139 -2.58 12.87 -13.28
N LEU A 140 -3.09 13.46 -14.36
CA LEU A 140 -2.29 14.31 -15.26
C LEU A 140 -1.95 15.68 -14.63
N VAL A 141 -2.78 16.20 -13.72
CA VAL A 141 -2.62 17.56 -13.14
C VAL A 141 -2.57 17.46 -11.62
N SER A 142 -1.50 17.98 -11.01
CA SER A 142 -1.41 18.15 -9.55
C SER A 142 -2.45 19.18 -9.08
N PRO A 143 -3.07 18.99 -7.90
CA PRO A 143 -4.14 19.86 -7.38
C PRO A 143 -3.77 21.35 -7.28
N ASP A 144 -2.49 21.71 -7.30
CA ASP A 144 -2.01 23.08 -7.12
C ASP A 144 -2.26 24.02 -8.31
N ASN A 145 -2.44 23.49 -9.53
CA ASN A 145 -2.73 24.30 -10.73
C ASN A 145 -4.22 24.48 -11.02
N GLN A 146 -5.11 24.02 -10.12
CA GLN A 146 -6.56 24.12 -10.31
C GLN A 146 -7.04 25.53 -9.96
N THR A 147 -7.58 26.23 -10.96
CA THR A 147 -8.28 27.50 -10.75
C THR A 147 -9.52 27.26 -9.86
N ARG A 148 -9.95 28.28 -9.10
CA ARG A 148 -11.10 28.20 -8.18
C ARG A 148 -12.40 27.66 -8.83
N THR A 149 -12.51 27.74 -10.15
CA THR A 149 -13.60 27.25 -10.99
C THR A 149 -13.63 25.72 -11.13
N GLU A 150 -12.48 25.03 -11.11
CA GLU A 150 -12.39 23.55 -11.22
C GLU A 150 -12.56 22.83 -9.88
N LYS A 151 -12.53 23.56 -8.76
CA LYS A 151 -12.86 23.00 -7.43
C LYS A 151 -14.33 22.56 -7.30
N GLY A 152 -15.20 23.01 -8.21
CA GLY A 152 -16.61 22.59 -8.29
C GLY A 152 -16.83 21.35 -9.15
N GLU A 153 -15.90 21.02 -10.05
CA GLU A 153 -15.97 19.83 -10.89
C GLU A 153 -15.33 18.65 -10.15
N ARG A 154 -16.16 17.62 -9.95
CA ARG A 154 -15.89 16.45 -9.12
C ARG A 154 -14.66 15.70 -9.64
N ALA A 155 -14.05 14.86 -8.82
CA ALA A 155 -12.94 13.99 -9.24
C ALA A 155 -13.28 13.08 -10.44
N GLU A 156 -14.57 12.91 -10.76
CA GLU A 156 -15.08 12.28 -11.97
C GLU A 156 -14.87 13.19 -13.19
N GLY A 157 -14.06 12.75 -14.17
CA GLY A 157 -13.80 13.52 -15.38
C GLY A 157 -12.38 14.10 -15.51
N ARG A 158 -11.52 13.93 -14.50
CA ARG A 158 -10.13 14.40 -14.58
C ARG A 158 -9.31 13.54 -15.57
N PRO A 159 -8.39 14.13 -16.34
CA PRO A 159 -7.51 13.37 -17.22
C PRO A 159 -6.42 12.66 -16.41
N HIS A 160 -6.12 11.45 -16.85
CA HIS A 160 -5.09 10.57 -16.30
C HIS A 160 -4.12 10.15 -17.39
N VAL A 161 -2.85 10.00 -17.01
CA VAL A 161 -1.85 9.35 -17.84
C VAL A 161 -1.91 7.87 -17.56
N VAL A 162 -2.07 7.07 -18.62
CA VAL A 162 -2.03 5.62 -18.57
C VAL A 162 -0.84 5.16 -19.41
N TYR A 163 0.06 4.38 -18.83
CA TYR A 163 1.27 3.96 -19.51
C TYR A 163 1.70 2.57 -19.05
N LYS A 164 2.36 1.82 -19.95
CA LYS A 164 2.93 0.53 -19.58
C LYS A 164 4.19 0.75 -18.76
N ARG A 165 4.45 -0.09 -17.75
CA ARG A 165 5.72 -0.08 -17.01
C ARG A 165 6.93 -0.17 -17.95
N SER A 166 6.81 -0.97 -19.02
CA SER A 166 7.83 -1.12 -20.07
C SER A 166 8.14 0.18 -20.84
N SER A 167 7.32 1.21 -20.71
CA SER A 167 7.53 2.51 -21.36
C SER A 167 8.49 3.42 -20.59
N LEU A 168 8.94 3.11 -19.38
CA LEU A 168 9.83 4.00 -18.62
C LEU A 168 11.25 4.01 -19.24
N ARG A 169 11.61 5.06 -20.01
CA ARG A 169 12.79 5.09 -20.91
C ARG A 169 14.15 5.09 -20.19
N HIS A 170 14.21 5.59 -18.97
CA HIS A 170 15.47 5.93 -18.30
C HIS A 170 15.67 5.29 -16.93
N GLN A 171 14.68 4.57 -16.39
CA GLN A 171 14.78 3.99 -15.05
C GLN A 171 15.32 2.55 -15.09
N TYR A 172 14.83 1.65 -15.94
CA TYR A 172 15.07 0.20 -15.76
C TYR A 172 16.20 -0.43 -16.58
N LYS A 173 17.24 0.33 -16.99
CA LYS A 173 18.43 -0.30 -17.60
C LYS A 173 19.30 -0.90 -16.49
N GLY A 174 19.05 -2.16 -16.13
CA GLY A 174 19.97 -2.95 -15.29
C GLY A 174 19.87 -2.71 -13.77
N GLN A 175 18.75 -2.15 -13.28
CA GLN A 175 18.57 -1.92 -11.85
C GLN A 175 18.60 -3.25 -11.07
N SER A 176 19.47 -3.34 -10.08
CA SER A 176 19.63 -4.47 -9.15
C SER A 176 18.99 -4.16 -7.81
N CYS A 177 18.50 -5.19 -7.15
CA CYS A 177 18.27 -5.14 -5.70
C CYS A 177 19.47 -5.82 -5.03
N GLY A 178 19.74 -5.51 -3.77
CA GLY A 178 20.86 -6.13 -3.07
C GLY A 178 20.48 -6.69 -1.72
N VAL A 179 21.37 -7.54 -1.22
CA VAL A 179 21.25 -8.17 0.10
C VAL A 179 22.53 -7.93 0.89
N ILE A 180 22.40 -7.61 2.20
CA ILE A 180 23.53 -7.64 3.12
C ILE A 180 23.45 -8.93 3.94
N ASP A 181 24.38 -9.85 3.64
CA ASP A 181 24.74 -10.93 4.53
C ASP A 181 25.89 -10.46 5.42
N GLU A 182 25.65 -10.22 6.70
CA GLU A 182 26.70 -9.78 7.64
C GLU A 182 27.79 -10.82 7.94
N LYS A 183 27.90 -11.93 7.20
CA LYS A 183 29.01 -12.90 7.40
C LYS A 183 29.54 -13.44 6.08
N PRO A 184 30.80 -13.12 5.69
CA PRO A 184 31.44 -13.78 4.57
C PRO A 184 31.80 -15.19 5.01
N MET A 185 31.03 -16.20 4.61
CA MET A 185 31.52 -17.57 4.64
C MET A 185 30.94 -18.37 3.49
N LYS A 186 31.86 -18.93 2.70
CA LYS A 186 31.62 -20.01 1.73
C LYS A 186 30.78 -21.10 2.40
N GLY A 187 29.49 -21.18 2.09
CA GLY A 187 28.56 -22.19 2.61
C GLY A 187 27.14 -21.67 2.69
N ALA A 188 26.17 -22.60 2.63
CA ALA A 188 24.73 -22.33 2.79
C ALA A 188 24.46 -21.35 3.93
N SER A 189 23.51 -20.43 3.70
CA SER A 189 23.14 -19.38 4.64
C SER A 189 22.85 -19.97 6.01
N TRP A 190 23.14 -19.26 7.10
CA TRP A 190 23.05 -19.85 8.45
C TRP A 190 21.63 -20.34 8.77
N TRP A 191 20.58 -19.71 8.21
CA TRP A 191 19.19 -20.17 8.32
C TRP A 191 18.91 -21.44 7.49
N GLN A 192 19.61 -21.67 6.37
CA GLN A 192 19.58 -22.95 5.67
C GLN A 192 20.23 -24.08 6.49
N ARG A 193 21.08 -23.78 7.48
CA ARG A 193 21.65 -24.79 8.40
C ARG A 193 20.71 -25.15 9.55
N THR A 194 19.82 -24.24 9.96
CA THR A 194 18.74 -24.53 10.92
C THR A 194 17.60 -25.32 10.29
N LEU A 195 17.47 -25.29 8.95
CA LEU A 195 16.69 -26.26 8.19
C LEU A 195 17.40 -27.62 8.24
N LYS A 196 17.21 -28.37 9.32
CA LYS A 196 17.46 -29.81 9.27
C LYS A 196 16.57 -30.38 8.17
N THR A 197 17.18 -30.84 7.08
CA THR A 197 16.53 -31.85 6.25
C THR A 197 16.05 -32.95 7.19
N PRO A 198 14.78 -33.41 7.09
CA PRO A 198 14.38 -34.60 7.82
C PRO A 198 15.37 -35.69 7.43
N PRO A 199 16.04 -36.36 8.39
CA PRO A 199 16.93 -37.44 8.03
C PRO A 199 16.10 -38.45 7.22
N HIS A 200 16.59 -38.81 6.04
CA HIS A 200 16.13 -39.99 5.30
C HIS A 200 16.48 -41.23 6.12
N HIS A 201 15.79 -41.42 7.25
CA HIS A 201 15.72 -42.67 7.96
C HIS A 201 14.27 -43.14 7.84
N VAL A 202 14.10 -44.10 6.95
CA VAL A 202 12.94 -44.99 6.89
C VAL A 202 12.89 -45.73 8.24
N GLY A 203 12.25 -45.11 9.22
CA GLY A 203 12.00 -45.65 10.55
C GLY A 203 10.53 -45.46 10.88
N ARG A 204 9.78 -46.57 10.88
CA ARG A 204 8.37 -46.62 11.29
C ARG A 204 8.17 -45.90 12.63
N GLY A 205 7.38 -44.82 12.65
CA GLY A 205 6.79 -44.30 13.90
C GLY A 205 6.87 -42.80 14.18
N GLN A 206 6.88 -41.90 13.19
CA GLN A 206 6.69 -40.46 13.45
C GLN A 206 5.24 -40.03 13.18
N LEU A 207 4.67 -39.35 14.18
CA LEU A 207 3.38 -38.67 14.13
C LEU A 207 3.28 -37.78 12.86
N PRO A 208 2.09 -37.62 12.25
CA PRO A 208 1.97 -36.87 11.01
C PRO A 208 2.54 -35.46 11.19
N LEU A 209 3.48 -35.05 10.33
CA LEU A 209 3.77 -33.63 10.12
C LEU A 209 2.41 -32.96 9.95
N LYS A 210 2.07 -32.03 10.86
CA LYS A 210 0.86 -31.23 10.72
C LYS A 210 0.89 -30.68 9.30
N ARG A 211 -0.10 -31.06 8.49
CA ARG A 211 -0.34 -30.43 7.18
C ARG A 211 -0.26 -28.93 7.43
N SER A 212 0.56 -28.24 6.65
CA SER A 212 0.55 -26.78 6.60
C SER A 212 -0.90 -26.36 6.35
N VAL A 213 -1.57 -25.93 7.41
CA VAL A 213 -2.85 -25.24 7.31
C VAL A 213 -2.43 -23.83 6.99
N SER A 214 -2.75 -23.35 5.79
CA SER A 214 -2.50 -21.96 5.41
C SER A 214 -3.21 -21.05 6.42
N ARG A 215 -2.45 -20.55 7.39
CA ARG A 215 -2.93 -19.62 8.41
C ARG A 215 -2.55 -18.25 7.92
N GLU A 216 -3.50 -17.33 7.97
CA GLU A 216 -3.24 -15.94 7.64
C GLU A 216 -2.10 -15.39 8.51
N ARG A 217 -1.26 -14.58 7.88
CA ARG A 217 -0.18 -13.83 8.50
C ARG A 217 -0.43 -12.36 8.27
N TYR A 218 -0.14 -11.55 9.26
CA TYR A 218 -0.29 -10.10 9.20
C TYR A 218 1.08 -9.48 9.42
N VAL A 219 1.49 -8.60 8.51
CA VAL A 219 2.78 -7.91 8.57
C VAL A 219 2.51 -6.46 8.91
N GLU A 220 2.63 -6.13 10.20
CA GLU A 220 2.48 -4.78 10.71
C GLU A 220 3.66 -3.93 10.23
N THR A 221 3.40 -2.98 9.34
CA THR A 221 4.43 -2.25 8.60
C THR A 221 4.47 -0.79 9.02
N LEU A 222 5.63 -0.35 9.54
CA LEU A 222 5.96 1.06 9.70
C LEU A 222 6.51 1.59 8.36
N VAL A 223 5.91 2.64 7.80
CA VAL A 223 6.43 3.30 6.60
C VAL A 223 7.03 4.64 6.97
N VAL A 224 8.24 4.90 6.50
CA VAL A 224 8.98 6.15 6.75
C VAL A 224 9.38 6.75 5.42
N ALA A 225 9.09 8.03 5.21
CA ALA A 225 9.56 8.77 4.05
C ALA A 225 10.46 9.93 4.49
N ASP A 226 11.61 10.04 3.84
CA ASP A 226 12.62 11.02 4.21
C ASP A 226 12.28 12.45 3.72
N LYS A 227 13.13 13.41 4.11
CA LYS A 227 12.95 14.82 3.70
C LYS A 227 13.01 15.02 2.19
N MET A 228 13.71 14.15 1.46
CA MET A 228 13.84 14.23 0.01
C MET A 228 12.52 13.81 -0.65
N MET A 229 11.87 12.76 -0.14
CA MET A 229 10.51 12.39 -0.53
C MET A 229 9.52 13.53 -0.29
N VAL A 230 9.53 14.13 0.91
CA VAL A 230 8.65 15.24 1.26
C VAL A 230 8.88 16.44 0.34
N GLY A 231 10.15 16.75 0.05
CA GLY A 231 10.51 17.85 -0.85
C GLY A 231 10.10 17.61 -2.31
N TYR A 232 10.10 16.35 -2.76
CA TYR A 232 9.78 15.98 -4.14
C TYR A 232 8.27 15.89 -4.40
N HIS A 233 7.52 15.16 -3.56
CA HIS A 233 6.07 14.95 -3.72
C HIS A 233 5.23 16.08 -3.12
N GLY A 234 5.82 16.88 -2.23
CA GLY A 234 5.11 17.91 -1.50
C GLY A 234 4.19 17.37 -0.40
N ARG A 235 3.91 18.19 0.61
CA ARG A 235 3.16 17.78 1.81
C ARG A 235 1.69 17.43 1.55
N ARG A 236 1.13 17.85 0.40
CA ARG A 236 -0.29 17.65 0.07
C ARG A 236 -0.58 16.29 -0.52
N ASP A 237 0.38 15.74 -1.28
CA ASP A 237 0.16 14.55 -2.11
C ASP A 237 0.99 13.33 -1.64
N ILE A 238 2.05 13.55 -0.85
CA ILE A 238 2.96 12.48 -0.40
C ILE A 238 2.24 11.35 0.37
N GLU A 239 1.26 11.68 1.20
CA GLU A 239 0.52 10.67 1.97
C GLU A 239 -0.25 9.73 1.06
N GLN A 240 -1.02 10.29 0.12
CA GLN A 240 -1.82 9.54 -0.83
C GLN A 240 -0.92 8.72 -1.78
N TYR A 241 0.21 9.30 -2.19
CA TYR A 241 1.20 8.63 -3.01
C TYR A 241 1.75 7.37 -2.32
N ILE A 242 2.27 7.52 -1.09
CA ILE A 242 2.85 6.40 -0.33
C ILE A 242 1.80 5.32 -0.08
N LEU A 243 0.56 5.70 0.25
CA LEU A 243 -0.51 4.73 0.49
C LEU A 243 -1.01 4.06 -0.79
N ALA A 244 -0.96 4.73 -1.95
CA ALA A 244 -1.18 4.09 -3.24
C ALA A 244 -0.10 3.04 -3.54
N VAL A 245 1.18 3.36 -3.29
CA VAL A 245 2.30 2.43 -3.39
C VAL A 245 2.08 1.23 -2.45
N MET A 246 1.76 1.45 -1.18
CA MET A 246 1.52 0.36 -0.22
C MET A 246 0.27 -0.47 -0.55
N ASN A 247 -0.75 0.10 -1.19
CA ASN A 247 -1.89 -0.66 -1.69
C ASN A 247 -1.46 -1.65 -2.80
N ILE A 248 -0.54 -1.25 -3.67
CA ILE A 248 0.07 -2.15 -4.67
C ILE A 248 0.89 -3.23 -3.97
N VAL A 249 1.73 -2.87 -2.98
CA VAL A 249 2.51 -3.84 -2.18
C VAL A 249 1.59 -4.89 -1.55
N ALA A 250 0.51 -4.46 -0.89
CA ALA A 250 -0.47 -5.37 -0.31
C ALA A 250 -1.07 -6.31 -1.36
N LYS A 251 -1.38 -5.80 -2.56
CA LYS A 251 -1.89 -6.63 -3.66
C LYS A 251 -0.89 -7.67 -4.17
N LEU A 252 0.41 -7.36 -4.15
CA LEU A 252 1.47 -8.30 -4.57
C LEU A 252 1.58 -9.49 -3.60
N PHE A 253 1.50 -9.25 -2.29
CA PHE A 253 1.52 -10.32 -1.27
C PHE A 253 0.24 -11.16 -1.23
N GLN A 254 -0.87 -10.63 -1.73
CA GLN A 254 -2.12 -11.39 -1.89
C GLN A 254 -2.12 -12.35 -3.09
N ASP A 255 -1.07 -12.36 -3.91
CA ASP A 255 -1.03 -13.26 -5.05
C ASP A 255 -0.84 -14.74 -4.65
N SER A 256 -1.65 -15.61 -5.25
CA SER A 256 -1.64 -17.05 -4.96
C SER A 256 -0.31 -17.75 -5.25
N SER A 257 0.54 -17.20 -6.14
CA SER A 257 1.85 -17.79 -6.42
C SER A 257 2.80 -17.77 -5.21
N LEU A 258 2.57 -16.88 -4.23
CA LEU A 258 3.30 -16.85 -2.96
C LEU A 258 3.06 -18.11 -2.11
N GLY A 259 1.94 -18.80 -2.32
CA GLY A 259 1.55 -20.03 -1.62
C GLY A 259 1.17 -19.87 -0.14
N ASN A 260 1.27 -18.67 0.42
CA ASN A 260 0.96 -18.36 1.82
C ASN A 260 0.06 -17.12 1.89
N ALA A 261 -0.91 -17.12 2.80
CA ALA A 261 -1.82 -16.00 2.99
C ALA A 261 -1.15 -14.91 3.85
N VAL A 262 -0.54 -13.91 3.21
CA VAL A 262 0.16 -12.79 3.86
C VAL A 262 -0.58 -11.48 3.59
N ASN A 263 -0.93 -10.77 4.66
CA ASN A 263 -1.62 -9.49 4.63
C ASN A 263 -0.67 -8.38 5.11
N ILE A 264 -0.35 -7.43 4.23
CA ILE A 264 0.42 -6.23 4.59
C ILE A 264 -0.53 -5.21 5.23
N VAL A 265 -0.18 -4.74 6.43
CA VAL A 265 -0.99 -3.77 7.18
C VAL A 265 -0.11 -2.61 7.61
N VAL A 266 -0.38 -1.42 7.07
CA VAL A 266 0.34 -0.20 7.45
C VAL A 266 -0.17 0.30 8.79
N THR A 267 0.71 0.31 9.79
CA THR A 267 0.35 0.73 11.15
C THR A 267 0.61 2.21 11.37
N ARG A 268 1.68 2.76 10.80
CA ARG A 268 2.09 4.16 10.93
C ARG A 268 2.77 4.65 9.66
N LEU A 269 2.58 5.93 9.35
CA LEU A 269 3.33 6.64 8.32
C LEU A 269 4.09 7.81 8.96
N ILE A 270 5.41 7.77 8.94
CA ILE A 270 6.28 8.84 9.45
C ILE A 270 6.88 9.62 8.26
N LEU A 271 6.60 10.91 8.21
CA LEU A 271 7.16 11.85 7.25
C LEU A 271 8.25 12.70 7.94
N LEU A 272 9.49 12.50 7.54
CA LEU A 272 10.63 13.23 8.08
C LEU A 272 10.76 14.57 7.35
N MET A 273 10.41 15.66 8.02
CA MET A 273 10.48 16.99 7.43
C MET A 273 11.91 17.55 7.40
N GLU A 274 12.78 17.04 8.27
CA GLU A 274 14.18 17.42 8.43
C GLU A 274 14.99 16.17 8.82
N ASP A 275 16.32 16.29 8.85
CA ASP A 275 17.18 15.22 9.35
C ASP A 275 16.86 14.91 10.83
N GLN A 276 16.88 13.63 11.17
CA GLN A 276 16.63 13.18 12.53
C GLN A 276 17.97 12.88 13.22
N PRO A 277 18.12 13.20 14.51
CA PRO A 277 19.25 12.73 15.29
C PRO A 277 19.33 11.20 15.20
N THR A 278 20.55 10.67 15.07
CA THR A 278 20.84 9.21 15.03
C THR A 278 20.28 8.45 13.82
N LEU A 279 19.71 9.14 12.83
CA LEU A 279 19.31 8.56 11.54
C LEU A 279 20.10 9.24 10.43
N GLU A 280 21.00 8.48 9.82
CA GLU A 280 21.80 8.90 8.67
C GLU A 280 21.23 8.25 7.42
N ILE A 281 20.73 9.07 6.50
CA ILE A 281 20.26 8.64 5.18
C ILE A 281 21.13 9.33 4.14
N ASN A 282 21.85 8.54 3.36
CA ASN A 282 22.73 9.00 2.31
C ASN A 282 22.78 7.99 1.14
N HIS A 283 23.61 8.30 0.16
CA HIS A 283 23.80 7.54 -1.08
C HIS A 283 24.37 6.12 -0.86
N HIS A 284 25.03 5.84 0.27
CA HIS A 284 25.55 4.51 0.59
C HIS A 284 24.45 3.64 1.20
N ALA A 285 23.86 2.75 0.39
CA ALA A 285 22.72 1.94 0.77
C ALA A 285 22.97 1.15 2.07
N GLY A 286 24.13 0.51 2.22
CA GLY A 286 24.44 -0.27 3.43
C GLY A 286 24.52 0.56 4.72
N LYS A 287 25.09 1.77 4.66
CA LYS A 287 25.16 2.67 5.82
C LYS A 287 23.78 3.21 6.19
N SER A 288 23.00 3.60 5.19
CA SER A 288 21.62 4.07 5.37
C SER A 288 20.72 2.97 5.96
N LEU A 289 20.86 1.73 5.49
CA LEU A 289 20.12 0.59 6.04
C LEU A 289 20.49 0.36 7.50
N ASP A 290 21.77 0.20 7.83
CA ASP A 290 22.23 -0.01 9.22
C ASP A 290 21.73 1.09 10.17
N SER A 291 21.86 2.35 9.76
CA SER A 291 21.36 3.49 10.54
C SER A 291 19.84 3.45 10.70
N PHE A 292 19.10 3.16 9.64
CA PHE A 292 17.63 3.07 9.68
C PHE A 292 17.13 1.92 10.56
N CYS A 293 17.72 0.74 10.45
CA CYS A 293 17.39 -0.43 11.26
C CYS A 293 17.60 -0.17 12.76
N LYS A 294 18.71 0.51 13.12
CA LYS A 294 18.96 0.95 14.50
C LYS A 294 17.96 2.00 14.95
N TRP A 295 17.65 2.98 14.10
CA TRP A 295 16.73 4.07 14.44
C TRP A 295 15.30 3.59 14.65
N GLN A 296 14.76 2.76 13.74
CA GLN A 296 13.37 2.30 13.81
C GLN A 296 13.10 1.48 15.09
N LYS A 297 14.10 0.73 15.57
CA LYS A 297 14.02 0.02 16.85
C LYS A 297 13.79 0.98 18.02
N THR A 298 14.42 2.16 18.00
CA THR A 298 14.20 3.16 19.06
C THR A 298 12.78 3.72 19.05
N ILE A 299 12.11 3.70 17.90
CA ILE A 299 10.72 4.15 17.77
C ILE A 299 9.75 3.16 18.43
N GLN A 300 10.06 1.85 18.40
CA GLN A 300 9.29 0.84 19.14
C GLN A 300 9.29 1.11 20.65
N HIS A 301 10.39 1.62 21.20
CA HIS A 301 10.57 1.87 22.64
C HIS A 301 10.16 3.28 23.12
N ARG A 302 10.03 4.28 22.23
CA ARG A 302 9.79 5.69 22.59
C ARG A 302 8.34 6.07 22.90
N SER A 303 7.40 5.12 22.95
CA SER A 303 6.01 5.37 23.40
C SER A 303 5.89 5.53 24.94
N SER A 304 6.94 6.03 25.59
CA SER A 304 7.07 6.17 27.04
C SER A 304 6.59 7.54 27.52
N TYR A 305 5.29 7.80 27.39
CA TYR A 305 4.61 8.65 28.38
C TYR A 305 3.95 7.71 29.39
N GLY A 306 4.67 7.47 30.49
CA GLY A 306 4.17 7.02 31.80
C GLY A 306 3.11 5.93 31.83
N ASN A 307 3.53 4.76 32.30
CA ASN A 307 2.77 3.53 32.54
C ASN A 307 2.82 2.57 31.34
N ALA A 308 3.45 1.42 31.58
CA ALA A 308 3.25 0.25 30.78
C ALA A 308 1.74 0.01 30.63
N ILE A 309 1.24 0.12 29.42
CA ILE A 309 0.02 -0.56 29.02
C ILE A 309 0.43 -1.53 27.91
N PRO A 310 0.73 -2.80 28.26
CA PRO A 310 0.48 -3.88 27.33
C PRO A 310 -1.03 -3.89 27.02
N ASP A 311 -1.40 -4.16 25.77
CA ASP A 311 -2.78 -4.39 25.27
C ASP A 311 -3.49 -3.26 24.47
N ASN A 312 -2.89 -2.07 24.27
CA ASN A 312 -3.54 -1.00 23.48
C ASN A 312 -2.89 -0.66 22.11
N GLY A 313 -1.86 -1.40 21.67
CA GLY A 313 -1.59 -1.63 20.23
C GLY A 313 -1.02 -0.51 19.33
N ILE A 314 -0.49 0.62 19.84
CA ILE A 314 -0.06 1.74 18.96
C ILE A 314 1.44 1.71 18.53
N ALA A 315 2.30 0.91 19.15
CA ALA A 315 3.75 1.00 18.94
C ALA A 315 4.48 -0.31 18.59
N HIS A 316 3.77 -1.31 18.07
CA HIS A 316 4.39 -2.52 17.52
C HIS A 316 4.30 -2.49 15.99
N HIS A 317 5.42 -2.75 15.33
CA HIS A 317 5.48 -3.04 13.90
C HIS A 317 6.45 -4.20 13.74
N ASP A 318 6.11 -5.14 12.85
CA ASP A 318 6.95 -6.29 12.55
C ASP A 318 8.10 -5.87 11.66
N THR A 319 7.85 -4.99 10.68
CA THR A 319 8.85 -4.51 9.71
C THR A 319 8.77 -3.01 9.47
N ALA A 320 9.91 -2.40 9.14
CA ALA A 320 10.01 -0.98 8.79
C ALA A 320 10.50 -0.77 7.36
N VAL A 321 9.84 0.13 6.62
CA VAL A 321 10.15 0.46 5.23
C VAL A 321 10.54 1.93 5.15
N LEU A 322 11.79 2.23 4.78
CA LEU A 322 12.22 3.57 4.41
C LEU A 322 12.08 3.77 2.90
N ILE A 323 11.47 4.87 2.50
CA ILE A 323 11.37 5.33 1.13
C ILE A 323 12.15 6.65 1.00
N THR A 324 13.04 6.73 0.01
CA THR A 324 13.93 7.89 -0.19
C THR A 324 14.06 8.28 -1.67
N ARG A 325 14.36 9.56 -1.93
CA ARG A 325 14.78 10.05 -3.26
C ARG A 325 16.29 10.26 -3.38
N TYR A 326 17.07 9.77 -2.42
CA TYR A 326 18.50 9.58 -2.66
C TYR A 326 18.66 8.48 -3.72
N ASP A 327 19.48 8.75 -4.73
CA ASP A 327 20.11 7.71 -5.55
C ASP A 327 20.90 6.83 -4.57
N ILE A 328 20.63 5.53 -4.42
CA ILE A 328 21.33 4.67 -3.43
C ILE A 328 22.17 3.59 -4.10
N CYS A 329 23.29 3.21 -3.47
CA CYS A 329 24.25 2.30 -4.07
C CYS A 329 24.96 1.43 -3.05
N ILE A 330 25.18 0.17 -3.43
CA ILE A 330 25.88 -0.81 -2.58
C ILE A 330 27.39 -0.81 -2.84
N GLN A 331 27.84 -0.75 -4.10
CA GLN A 331 29.25 -1.03 -4.45
C GLN A 331 30.00 0.12 -5.13
N LYS A 332 29.33 1.00 -5.89
CA LYS A 332 29.96 2.09 -6.65
C LYS A 332 29.28 3.41 -6.36
N ASN A 333 30.05 4.50 -6.37
CA ASN A 333 29.50 5.83 -6.20
C ASN A 333 28.69 6.32 -7.41
N LYS A 334 28.95 5.87 -8.66
CA LYS A 334 28.11 6.03 -9.87
C LYS A 334 28.59 5.11 -11.02
N PRO A 335 27.72 4.72 -11.98
CA PRO A 335 26.26 4.81 -11.93
C PRO A 335 25.71 3.83 -10.89
N CYS A 336 24.63 4.23 -10.24
CA CYS A 336 24.00 3.44 -9.20
C CYS A 336 22.79 2.72 -9.78
N GLU A 337 22.81 1.41 -9.62
CA GLU A 337 21.77 0.52 -10.13
C GLU A 337 20.93 -0.05 -8.98
N THR A 338 21.23 0.28 -7.72
CA THR A 338 20.55 -0.30 -6.57
C THR A 338 19.24 0.41 -6.29
N LEU A 339 18.12 -0.30 -6.32
CA LEU A 339 16.81 0.25 -5.94
C LEU A 339 16.42 0.01 -4.49
N GLY A 340 16.90 -1.08 -3.90
CA GLY A 340 16.50 -1.51 -2.58
C GLY A 340 17.58 -2.33 -1.89
N LEU A 341 17.47 -2.38 -0.56
CA LEU A 341 18.35 -3.18 0.27
C LEU A 341 17.64 -3.58 1.57
N ALA A 342 17.69 -4.88 1.89
CA ALA A 342 17.17 -5.44 3.13
C ALA A 342 18.03 -6.61 3.64
N PRO A 343 17.98 -6.90 4.96
CA PRO A 343 18.56 -8.13 5.51
C PRO A 343 17.70 -9.36 5.18
N VAL A 344 18.36 -10.46 4.82
CA VAL A 344 17.64 -11.71 4.55
C VAL A 344 17.23 -12.40 5.86
N GLY A 345 15.95 -12.78 5.93
CA GLY A 345 15.36 -13.52 7.06
C GLY A 345 15.14 -12.70 8.33
N GLY A 346 15.14 -11.37 8.23
CA GLY A 346 15.04 -10.47 9.38
C GLY A 346 13.63 -10.20 9.92
N MET A 347 12.56 -10.75 9.34
CA MET A 347 11.17 -10.29 9.58
C MET A 347 10.75 -10.17 11.05
N CYS A 348 11.08 -11.16 11.89
CA CYS A 348 10.76 -11.12 13.33
C CYS A 348 12.00 -10.87 14.21
N GLU A 349 13.05 -10.30 13.63
CA GLU A 349 14.25 -9.86 14.35
C GLU A 349 14.24 -8.33 14.41
N PRO A 350 13.94 -7.70 15.57
CA PRO A 350 13.71 -6.25 15.65
C PRO A 350 14.87 -5.37 15.16
N GLU A 351 16.10 -5.89 15.14
CA GLU A 351 17.30 -5.19 14.65
C GLU A 351 17.52 -5.32 13.14
N ARG A 352 16.83 -6.26 12.49
CA ARG A 352 17.04 -6.63 11.08
C ARG A 352 15.74 -6.58 10.24
N SER A 353 14.59 -6.34 10.86
CA SER A 353 13.31 -6.20 10.15
C SER A 353 13.12 -4.79 9.59
N CYS A 354 13.84 -4.51 8.51
CA CYS A 354 13.93 -3.18 7.92
C CYS A 354 14.33 -3.28 6.44
N SER A 355 13.92 -2.30 5.64
CA SER A 355 14.38 -2.12 4.27
C SER A 355 14.53 -0.64 3.94
N ILE A 356 15.40 -0.33 2.97
CA ILE A 356 15.48 0.99 2.34
C ILE A 356 15.18 0.85 0.86
N ASN A 357 14.46 1.83 0.29
CA ASN A 357 13.92 1.76 -1.06
C ASN A 357 14.03 3.12 -1.73
N GLU A 358 14.67 3.16 -2.90
CA GLU A 358 14.69 4.34 -3.77
C GLU A 358 13.36 4.50 -4.48
N ASP A 359 12.83 5.72 -4.43
CA ASP A 359 11.56 6.05 -5.04
C ASP A 359 11.70 6.34 -6.54
N ILE A 360 11.03 5.52 -7.34
CA ILE A 360 11.00 5.57 -8.81
C ILE A 360 9.58 5.77 -9.37
N GLY A 361 8.66 6.31 -8.56
CA GLY A 361 7.24 6.39 -8.91
C GLY A 361 6.47 5.17 -8.42
N LEU A 362 5.31 4.86 -9.02
CA LEU A 362 4.50 3.70 -8.60
C LEU A 362 5.26 2.36 -8.68
N GLY A 363 6.33 2.28 -9.47
CA GLY A 363 7.24 1.13 -9.53
C GLY A 363 7.95 0.80 -8.21
N THR A 364 8.08 1.78 -7.29
CA THR A 364 8.64 1.59 -5.94
C THR A 364 7.91 0.48 -5.16
N ALA A 365 6.63 0.23 -5.47
CA ALA A 365 5.87 -0.87 -4.86
C ALA A 365 6.51 -2.26 -5.12
N PHE A 366 7.11 -2.45 -6.31
CA PHE A 366 7.78 -3.70 -6.64
C PHE A 366 9.07 -3.87 -5.84
N THR A 367 9.84 -2.79 -5.69
CA THR A 367 11.03 -2.76 -4.85
C THR A 367 10.68 -3.07 -3.40
N ILE A 368 9.70 -2.38 -2.81
CA ILE A 368 9.28 -2.63 -1.42
C ILE A 368 8.84 -4.09 -1.24
N ALA A 369 8.06 -4.64 -2.18
CA ALA A 369 7.64 -6.03 -2.09
C ALA A 369 8.81 -7.02 -2.20
N HIS A 370 9.78 -6.73 -3.06
CA HIS A 370 11.02 -7.50 -3.19
C HIS A 370 11.83 -7.49 -1.90
N GLU A 371 12.03 -6.31 -1.30
CA GLU A 371 12.79 -6.16 -0.06
C GLU A 371 12.08 -6.82 1.15
N ILE A 372 10.75 -6.72 1.24
CA ILE A 372 9.97 -7.50 2.22
C ILE A 372 10.09 -9.00 1.95
N GLY A 373 10.20 -9.43 0.69
CA GLY A 373 10.52 -10.81 0.33
C GLY A 373 11.85 -11.28 0.94
N HIS A 374 12.88 -10.44 0.92
CA HIS A 374 14.15 -10.72 1.61
C HIS A 374 13.97 -10.87 3.12
N THR A 375 13.17 -10.04 3.78
CA THR A 375 12.95 -10.19 5.24
C THR A 375 12.24 -11.52 5.58
N PHE A 376 11.47 -12.10 4.67
CA PHE A 376 10.93 -13.47 4.73
C PHE A 376 11.95 -14.59 4.42
N GLY A 377 13.21 -14.26 4.19
CA GLY A 377 14.28 -15.23 3.92
C GLY A 377 14.43 -15.62 2.45
N MET A 378 13.74 -14.93 1.53
CA MET A 378 13.88 -15.21 0.09
C MET A 378 15.23 -14.74 -0.42
N ASN A 379 15.89 -15.57 -1.23
CA ASN A 379 17.03 -15.16 -2.04
C ASN A 379 16.58 -14.76 -3.45
N HIS A 380 17.45 -14.10 -4.21
CA HIS A 380 17.15 -13.82 -5.61
C HIS A 380 16.96 -15.10 -6.42
N ASP A 381 16.03 -15.06 -7.37
CA ASP A 381 15.79 -16.11 -8.33
C ASP A 381 17.03 -16.36 -9.21
N GLY A 382 17.47 -17.61 -9.31
CA GLY A 382 18.66 -18.00 -10.10
C GLY A 382 19.99 -17.86 -9.39
N MET A 383 20.06 -17.16 -8.26
CA MET A 383 21.25 -17.14 -7.42
C MET A 383 21.22 -18.29 -6.42
N GLY A 384 21.95 -19.36 -6.74
CA GLY A 384 22.06 -20.55 -5.89
C GLY A 384 20.77 -21.38 -5.80
N ASN A 385 19.81 -21.18 -6.71
CA ASN A 385 18.56 -21.93 -6.79
C ASN A 385 18.08 -22.12 -8.24
N ALA A 386 17.08 -22.97 -8.43
CA ALA A 386 16.60 -23.40 -9.75
C ALA A 386 15.67 -22.40 -10.47
N CYS A 387 15.34 -21.26 -9.85
CA CYS A 387 14.35 -20.32 -10.38
C CYS A 387 14.94 -19.22 -11.27
N GLY A 388 16.17 -19.39 -11.74
CA GLY A 388 16.80 -18.43 -12.65
C GLY A 388 16.02 -18.28 -13.97
N PRO A 389 15.99 -17.08 -14.57
CA PRO A 389 15.27 -16.85 -15.81
C PRO A 389 15.82 -17.73 -16.93
N ARG A 390 14.98 -18.59 -17.49
CA ARG A 390 15.28 -19.34 -18.72
C ARG A 390 15.19 -18.39 -19.92
N SER A 391 15.87 -18.72 -21.03
CA SER A 391 16.06 -17.81 -22.19
C SER A 391 14.78 -17.20 -22.79
N GLN A 392 13.60 -17.74 -22.50
CA GLN A 392 12.29 -17.23 -22.96
C GLN A 392 11.29 -16.92 -21.82
N GLU A 393 11.63 -17.17 -20.56
CA GLU A 393 10.72 -16.93 -19.44
C GLU A 393 10.87 -15.52 -18.88
N THR A 394 9.74 -14.88 -18.53
CA THR A 394 9.75 -13.61 -17.82
C THR A 394 10.25 -13.80 -16.40
N ALA A 395 11.24 -13.01 -16.01
CA ALA A 395 11.78 -12.99 -14.65
C ALA A 395 10.65 -12.66 -13.65
N LYS A 396 10.73 -13.18 -12.43
CA LYS A 396 9.68 -13.02 -11.39
C LYS A 396 10.07 -11.94 -10.39
N LEU A 397 9.21 -11.66 -9.41
CA LEU A 397 9.40 -10.55 -8.47
C LEU A 397 10.76 -10.59 -7.76
N MET A 398 11.26 -11.78 -7.40
CA MET A 398 12.55 -11.94 -6.71
C MET A 398 13.76 -12.05 -7.67
N ALA A 399 13.63 -11.64 -8.94
CA ALA A 399 14.80 -11.55 -9.82
C ALA A 399 15.83 -10.53 -9.30
N ASP A 400 17.11 -10.84 -9.45
CA ASP A 400 18.22 -9.98 -9.01
C ASP A 400 18.26 -8.62 -9.71
N HIS A 401 17.72 -8.55 -10.93
CA HIS A 401 17.54 -7.33 -11.70
C HIS A 401 16.09 -7.14 -12.13
N ILE A 402 15.51 -5.99 -11.82
CA ILE A 402 14.19 -5.59 -12.31
C ILE A 402 14.36 -5.00 -13.70
N THR A 403 13.98 -5.76 -14.72
CA THR A 403 14.04 -5.36 -16.13
C THR A 403 12.65 -5.21 -16.75
N MET A 404 12.59 -4.76 -18.00
CA MET A 404 11.34 -4.73 -18.76
C MET A 404 10.73 -6.12 -19.02
N LYS A 405 11.52 -7.20 -18.90
CA LYS A 405 11.06 -8.59 -19.05
C LYS A 405 10.70 -9.26 -17.72
N THR A 406 10.63 -8.49 -16.64
CA THR A 406 10.23 -8.98 -15.31
C THR A 406 8.72 -8.84 -15.15
N ASN A 407 8.03 -9.88 -14.69
CA ASN A 407 6.64 -9.80 -14.25
C ASN A 407 6.64 -9.74 -12.71
N PRO A 408 6.47 -8.55 -12.11
CA PRO A 408 6.58 -8.39 -10.66
C PRO A 408 5.34 -8.86 -9.90
N PHE A 409 4.25 -9.26 -10.57
CA PHE A 409 3.00 -9.70 -9.92
C PHE A 409 2.92 -11.20 -9.67
N ILE A 410 4.02 -11.92 -9.89
CA ILE A 410 4.13 -13.37 -9.71
C ILE A 410 5.42 -13.65 -8.94
N TRP A 411 5.28 -14.47 -7.90
CA TRP A 411 6.36 -15.04 -7.12
C TRP A 411 6.84 -16.35 -7.76
N SER A 412 8.13 -16.66 -7.66
CA SER A 412 8.66 -17.92 -8.18
C SER A 412 8.33 -19.09 -7.25
N ALA A 413 8.52 -20.31 -7.75
CA ALA A 413 8.42 -21.51 -6.90
C ALA A 413 9.42 -21.45 -5.74
N CYS A 414 10.63 -20.91 -5.97
CA CYS A 414 11.66 -20.75 -4.94
C CYS A 414 11.23 -19.72 -3.89
N SER A 415 10.65 -18.58 -4.31
CA SER A 415 10.10 -17.58 -3.39
C SER A 415 9.05 -18.20 -2.45
N ARG A 416 8.11 -18.98 -3.02
CA ARG A 416 7.10 -19.72 -2.25
C ARG A 416 7.73 -20.70 -1.27
N ASP A 417 8.73 -21.48 -1.72
CA ASP A 417 9.37 -22.49 -0.87
C ASP A 417 10.16 -21.85 0.28
N TYR A 418 10.81 -20.70 0.04
CA TYR A 418 11.50 -19.93 1.07
C TYR A 418 10.55 -19.43 2.16
N ILE A 419 9.47 -18.71 1.78
CA ILE A 419 8.53 -18.18 2.79
C ILE A 419 7.79 -19.29 3.52
N THR A 420 7.43 -20.38 2.84
CA THR A 420 6.79 -21.54 3.48
C THR A 420 7.72 -22.13 4.54
N SER A 421 8.99 -22.36 4.19
CA SER A 421 9.99 -22.86 5.13
C SER A 421 10.25 -21.89 6.30
N PHE A 422 10.27 -20.59 6.00
CA PHE A 422 10.44 -19.54 7.02
C PHE A 422 9.29 -19.56 8.04
N LEU A 423 8.05 -19.64 7.58
CA LEU A 423 6.86 -19.68 8.43
C LEU A 423 6.76 -21.01 9.20
N ASP A 424 7.01 -22.15 8.54
CA ASP A 424 6.89 -23.49 9.14
C ASP A 424 7.98 -23.76 10.20
N SER A 425 9.16 -23.13 10.07
CA SER A 425 10.21 -23.19 11.08
C SER A 425 9.94 -22.33 12.32
N GLY A 426 8.85 -21.58 12.33
CA GLY A 426 8.45 -20.71 13.46
C GLY A 426 9.14 -19.35 13.47
N MET A 427 9.98 -19.01 12.48
CA MET A 427 10.65 -17.71 12.40
C MET A 427 9.67 -16.54 12.14
N GLY A 428 8.47 -16.83 11.64
CA GLY A 428 7.39 -15.84 11.47
C GLY A 428 6.46 -15.71 12.67
N SER A 429 6.94 -15.95 13.90
CA SER A 429 6.08 -15.98 15.09
C SER A 429 5.38 -14.64 15.40
N CYS A 430 6.04 -13.52 15.09
CA CYS A 430 5.50 -12.17 15.31
C CYS A 430 4.23 -11.92 14.48
N LEU A 431 4.10 -12.55 13.29
CA LEU A 431 3.05 -12.26 12.29
C LEU A 431 1.68 -12.93 12.56
N ASN A 432 1.50 -13.53 13.74
CA ASN A 432 0.29 -14.30 14.08
C ASN A 432 -0.77 -13.45 14.78
N ASN A 433 -0.45 -12.22 15.16
CA ASN A 433 -1.41 -11.27 15.71
C ASN A 433 -2.27 -10.70 14.58
N VAL A 434 -3.57 -10.94 14.66
CA VAL A 434 -4.53 -10.25 13.78
C VAL A 434 -4.64 -8.81 14.28
N PRO A 435 -4.42 -7.79 13.43
CA PRO A 435 -4.69 -6.41 13.81
C PRO A 435 -6.16 -6.27 14.22
N PRO A 436 -6.48 -5.53 15.30
CA PRO A 436 -7.85 -5.42 15.78
C PRO A 436 -8.82 -5.03 14.66
N LYS A 437 -9.77 -5.90 14.32
CA LYS A 437 -10.78 -5.61 13.28
C LYS A 437 -11.64 -4.41 13.68
N GLN A 438 -12.13 -3.69 12.68
CA GLN A 438 -13.16 -2.65 12.87
C GLN A 438 -14.50 -3.33 13.18
N GLU A 439 -14.73 -3.67 14.45
CA GLU A 439 -16.09 -4.00 14.90
C GLU A 439 -16.91 -2.72 14.87
N PHE A 440 -17.75 -2.58 13.83
CA PHE A 440 -18.88 -1.67 13.90
C PHE A 440 -19.80 -2.20 15.00
N VAL A 441 -19.73 -1.58 16.18
CA VAL A 441 -20.77 -1.74 17.20
C VAL A 441 -21.99 -1.03 16.64
N TYR A 442 -22.81 -1.77 15.90
CA TYR A 442 -24.14 -1.30 15.54
C TYR A 442 -24.89 -1.01 16.86
N PRO A 443 -25.50 0.17 17.02
CA PRO A 443 -26.41 0.38 18.14
C PRO A 443 -27.42 -0.76 18.18
N THR A 444 -27.53 -1.45 19.30
CA THR A 444 -28.50 -2.55 19.49
C THR A 444 -29.95 -2.03 19.47
N THR A 445 -30.11 -0.72 19.63
CA THR A 445 -31.37 0.01 19.60
C THR A 445 -31.55 0.67 18.24
N ALA A 446 -32.69 0.43 17.58
CA ALA A 446 -33.01 1.08 16.32
C ALA A 446 -33.03 2.62 16.49
N PRO A 447 -32.59 3.43 15.51
CA PRO A 447 -32.58 4.88 15.63
C PRO A 447 -33.94 5.49 16.01
N GLY A 448 -35.06 4.89 15.58
CA GLY A 448 -36.41 5.33 15.94
C GLY A 448 -36.85 4.95 17.37
N GLN A 449 -36.10 4.08 18.06
CA GLN A 449 -36.24 3.83 19.51
C GLN A 449 -35.30 4.70 20.33
N ALA A 450 -34.15 5.08 19.76
CA ALA A 450 -33.17 5.95 20.42
C ALA A 450 -33.52 7.44 20.32
N TYR A 451 -34.23 7.82 19.25
CA TYR A 451 -34.66 9.19 18.98
C TYR A 451 -36.11 9.21 18.55
N ASP A 452 -36.95 9.90 19.29
CA ASP A 452 -38.35 10.10 18.91
C ASP A 452 -38.47 11.01 17.68
N ALA A 453 -39.68 11.14 17.14
CA ALA A 453 -39.89 11.90 15.93
C ALA A 453 -39.60 13.40 16.10
N ASP A 454 -39.75 13.95 17.31
CA ASP A 454 -39.40 15.32 17.62
C ASP A 454 -37.87 15.51 17.59
N GLU A 455 -37.12 14.60 18.19
CA GLU A 455 -35.66 14.61 18.17
C GLU A 455 -35.11 14.43 16.76
N GLN A 456 -35.69 13.54 15.97
CA GLN A 456 -35.36 13.41 14.55
C GLN A 456 -35.64 14.71 13.77
N CYS A 457 -36.75 15.40 14.06
CA CYS A 457 -37.04 16.73 13.51
C CYS A 457 -36.01 17.77 13.97
N ARG A 458 -35.58 17.75 15.25
CA ARG A 458 -34.56 18.67 15.77
C ARG A 458 -33.21 18.48 15.11
N PHE A 459 -32.79 17.23 14.88
CA PHE A 459 -31.52 16.93 14.20
C PHE A 459 -31.51 17.36 12.73
N GLN A 460 -32.65 17.23 12.05
CA GLN A 460 -32.76 17.54 10.63
C GLN A 460 -33.01 19.03 10.34
N TYR A 461 -33.76 19.72 11.20
CA TYR A 461 -34.29 21.07 10.93
C TYR A 461 -33.94 22.11 12.01
N GLY A 462 -33.28 21.71 13.10
CA GLY A 462 -32.83 22.60 14.18
C GLY A 462 -33.63 22.45 15.47
N VAL A 463 -33.08 22.91 16.60
CA VAL A 463 -33.57 22.63 17.96
C VAL A 463 -35.04 23.03 18.24
N ARG A 464 -35.60 23.93 17.42
CA ARG A 464 -36.99 24.41 17.51
C ARG A 464 -38.01 23.53 16.80
N SER A 465 -37.57 22.57 15.97
CA SER A 465 -38.48 21.75 15.17
C SER A 465 -39.13 20.62 15.98
N ARG A 466 -40.37 20.27 15.62
CA ARG A 466 -41.20 19.22 16.25
C ARG A 466 -42.00 18.48 15.17
N GLN A 467 -42.38 17.24 15.45
CA GLN A 467 -43.27 16.44 14.63
C GLN A 467 -44.69 17.04 14.64
N LYS A 468 -45.31 17.15 13.46
CA LYS A 468 -46.71 17.60 13.35
C LYS A 468 -47.65 16.42 13.59
N HIS A 469 -48.54 16.55 14.58
CA HIS A 469 -49.63 15.58 14.78
C HIS A 469 -50.78 15.85 13.80
N PRO A 470 -51.40 14.79 13.23
CA PRO A 470 -52.42 14.91 12.19
C PRO A 470 -53.75 15.57 12.61
N GLU A 471 -53.92 15.97 13.87
CA GLU A 471 -55.17 16.60 14.36
C GLU A 471 -55.17 18.14 14.39
N SER A 472 -54.06 18.82 14.06
CA SER A 472 -54.06 20.29 13.99
C SER A 472 -54.55 20.78 12.62
N ARG A 473 -55.87 21.00 12.49
CA ARG A 473 -56.47 21.79 11.40
C ARG A 473 -56.13 23.27 11.57
N GLN A 474 -54.96 23.69 11.12
CA GLN A 474 -54.75 25.05 10.64
C GLN A 474 -53.62 25.06 9.60
N LEU A 475 -53.96 25.59 8.42
CA LEU A 475 -53.01 25.89 7.36
C LEU A 475 -52.08 26.99 7.87
N ASP A 476 -50.82 26.64 8.14
CA ASP A 476 -49.65 27.37 7.66
C ASP A 476 -48.33 26.67 8.05
N CYS A 477 -47.29 27.08 7.32
CA CYS A 477 -45.85 26.87 7.53
C CYS A 477 -45.15 25.73 6.75
N HIS A 478 -44.44 26.21 5.72
CA HIS A 478 -43.19 25.70 5.19
C HIS A 478 -42.20 25.25 6.27
N CYS A 479 -41.31 24.31 5.91
CA CYS A 479 -40.01 24.18 6.56
C CYS A 479 -39.17 25.46 6.29
N GLY A 480 -39.47 26.53 7.01
CA GLY A 480 -38.74 27.80 7.00
C GLY A 480 -38.27 28.13 8.41
N PHE A 481 -37.09 28.73 8.51
CA PHE A 481 -36.49 29.20 9.76
C PHE A 481 -37.41 30.17 10.51
N GLU A 482 -37.62 29.94 11.80
CA GLU A 482 -38.04 30.96 12.79
C GLU A 482 -36.86 31.42 13.65
#